data_AF-A0A7S4R792-F1
#
_entry.id   AF-A0A7S4R792-F1
#
_cell.length_a   1.000
_cell.length_b   1.000
_cell.length_c   1.000
_cell.angle_alpha   90.00
_cell.angle_beta   90.00
_cell.angle_gamma   90.00
#
_symmetry.space_group_name_H-M   'P 1'
#
loop_
_entity.id
_entity.type
_entity.pdbx_description
1 polymer ?
#
loop_
_entity_poly.entity_id
_entity_poly.type
_entity_poly.pdbx_seq_one_letter_code
_entity_poly.pdbx_strand_id
1 'polypeptide(L)'
;DHSKTPWTTLTLKSSTEHFSIASFGIIDKAFFDQDHSKTPWTRPGHFDHALAKDLIGGHPETLHPCGCNAGDVANCAGVAHASGFGETTLGTTITPPVWSMGSVQETAWNAWANHAGGHIYTLCKKSTFDACRATELPTKPSIATEEQKNAYLQCVWDCFESNTLEWATPQEDEWSQKIQFQDDHCTYATMEPLTKIGKDGHIWRFTPIPDSLQVTNGGEGKCMWDSVTSFSNPKAKDEFVSSFGNQNFCDWGADSHAPYDWHVFDKVIIPTDLEEGEYVLSWRWDAYMADQMWTNCADVTITAASNPSTILNDGDECPSSPPVLLPPTPSPQVTPA
;
A
#
# COMPACT_ATOMS: atom_id res chain seq x y z
N ASP A 1 42.76 -4.26 13.29
CA ASP A 1 41.86 -4.76 14.34
C ASP A 1 40.63 -3.87 14.33
N HIS A 2 39.68 -4.17 13.45
CA HIS A 2 38.49 -3.35 13.21
C HIS A 2 37.33 -3.93 13.99
N SER A 3 37.03 -3.28 15.11
CA SER A 3 35.90 -3.56 15.98
C SER A 3 34.59 -3.39 15.24
N LYS A 4 33.82 -4.47 15.15
CA LYS A 4 32.42 -4.50 14.70
C LYS A 4 31.57 -3.61 15.60
N THR A 5 30.92 -2.60 15.05
CA THR A 5 29.76 -1.95 15.65
C THR A 5 28.57 -2.90 15.54
N PRO A 6 27.82 -3.18 16.62
CA PRO A 6 26.57 -3.91 16.53
C PRO A 6 25.52 -3.00 15.88
N TRP A 7 24.82 -3.52 14.89
CA TRP A 7 23.61 -2.90 14.36
C TRP A 7 22.59 -2.85 15.50
N THR A 8 22.40 -1.65 16.07
CA THR A 8 21.26 -1.39 16.93
C THR A 8 20.03 -1.42 16.04
N THR A 9 19.22 -2.47 16.17
CA THR A 9 17.82 -2.48 15.74
C THR A 9 17.21 -1.18 16.23
N LEU A 10 16.88 -0.29 15.29
CA LEU A 10 16.14 0.92 15.61
C LEU A 10 14.79 0.43 16.16
N THR A 11 14.61 0.53 17.47
CA THR A 11 13.29 0.39 18.07
C THR A 11 12.48 1.54 17.50
N LEU A 12 11.60 1.23 16.55
CA LEU A 12 10.61 2.17 16.05
C LEU A 12 9.84 2.67 17.27
N LYS A 13 9.87 3.98 17.51
CA LYS A 13 9.05 4.59 18.57
C LYS A 13 7.59 4.46 18.15
N SER A 14 6.73 4.17 19.13
CA SER A 14 5.26 4.14 19.02
C SER A 14 4.71 4.99 17.87
N SER A 15 3.97 4.31 16.98
CA SER A 15 3.30 4.75 15.76
C SER A 15 2.39 5.99 15.84
N THR A 16 2.28 6.65 17.00
CA THR A 16 1.51 7.89 17.13
C THR A 16 2.26 9.14 16.66
N GLU A 17 3.59 9.08 16.45
CA GLU A 17 4.40 10.27 16.07
C GLU A 17 4.81 10.36 14.58
N HIS A 18 4.76 9.31 13.75
CA HIS A 18 5.16 9.35 12.32
C HIS A 18 4.38 8.28 11.52
N PHE A 19 3.79 8.44 10.32
CA PHE A 19 4.06 9.29 9.16
C PHE A 19 2.73 9.72 8.50
N SER A 20 2.44 11.03 8.46
CA SER A 20 1.17 11.58 7.98
C SER A 20 1.15 11.84 6.46
N ILE A 21 1.67 10.91 5.65
CA ILE A 21 1.79 11.15 4.20
C ILE A 21 1.10 10.03 3.44
N ALA A 22 -0.20 10.19 3.31
CA ALA A 22 -0.91 9.75 2.14
C ALA A 22 -1.68 10.97 1.65
N SER A 23 -1.50 11.34 0.39
CA SER A 23 -2.35 12.35 -0.21
C SER A 23 -3.61 11.68 -0.72
N PHE A 24 -4.78 12.19 -0.37
CA PHE A 24 -6.03 11.73 -0.97
C PHE A 24 -6.45 12.65 -2.11
N GLY A 25 -6.81 12.05 -3.24
CA GLY A 25 -7.68 12.69 -4.22
C GLY A 25 -9.12 12.32 -3.90
N ILE A 26 -9.99 13.31 -3.76
CA ILE A 26 -11.44 13.07 -3.88
C ILE A 26 -11.71 12.89 -5.36
N ILE A 27 -12.45 11.85 -5.74
CA ILE A 27 -12.92 11.69 -7.12
C ILE A 27 -14.34 12.22 -7.21
N ASP A 28 -14.56 13.20 -8.09
CA ASP A 28 -15.90 13.68 -8.38
C ASP A 28 -16.84 12.57 -8.88
N LYS A 29 -18.11 12.65 -8.47
CA LYS A 29 -19.15 11.68 -8.86
C LYS A 29 -19.42 11.64 -10.36
N ALA A 30 -19.05 12.68 -11.12
CA ALA A 30 -19.08 12.67 -12.57
C ALA A 30 -18.27 11.51 -13.16
N PHE A 31 -17.16 11.12 -12.53
CA PHE A 31 -16.39 9.94 -12.93
C PHE A 31 -17.25 8.68 -12.89
N PHE A 32 -18.12 8.58 -11.89
CA PHE A 32 -18.97 7.42 -11.64
C PHE A 32 -20.32 7.48 -12.35
N ASP A 33 -20.44 8.23 -13.44
CA ASP A 33 -21.72 8.43 -14.15
C ASP A 33 -22.82 8.97 -13.22
N GLN A 34 -22.44 9.73 -12.18
CA GLN A 34 -23.30 10.20 -11.08
C GLN A 34 -23.90 9.09 -10.20
N ASP A 35 -23.42 7.84 -10.30
CA ASP A 35 -23.84 6.74 -9.45
C ASP A 35 -23.15 6.81 -8.08
N HIS A 36 -23.92 7.23 -7.07
CA HIS A 36 -23.45 7.36 -5.69
C HIS A 36 -23.12 6.03 -5.01
N SER A 37 -23.53 4.89 -5.58
CA SER A 37 -23.16 3.56 -5.08
C SER A 37 -21.78 3.09 -5.56
N LYS A 38 -21.14 3.84 -6.46
CA LYS A 38 -19.82 3.51 -6.99
C LYS A 38 -18.74 4.32 -6.33
N THR A 39 -17.61 3.64 -6.20
CA THR A 39 -16.36 4.13 -5.62
C THR A 39 -15.19 3.62 -6.48
N PRO A 40 -13.96 4.11 -6.28
CA PRO A 40 -12.80 3.74 -7.09
C PRO A 40 -12.58 2.23 -7.13
N TRP A 41 -12.78 1.56 -6.00
CA TRP A 41 -12.64 0.11 -5.88
C TRP A 41 -13.61 -0.69 -6.76
N THR A 42 -14.72 -0.11 -7.21
CA THR A 42 -15.61 -0.82 -8.16
C THR A 42 -14.91 -1.11 -9.49
N ARG A 43 -13.92 -0.29 -9.86
CA ARG A 43 -13.13 -0.39 -11.10
C ARG A 43 -11.68 0.07 -10.85
N PRO A 44 -10.92 -0.63 -10.00
CA PRO A 44 -9.63 -0.15 -9.53
C PRO A 44 -8.66 -0.03 -10.71
N GLY A 45 -7.77 0.95 -10.65
CA GLY A 45 -6.85 1.25 -11.74
C GLY A 45 -7.45 2.02 -12.92
N HIS A 46 -8.78 2.23 -12.98
CA HIS A 46 -9.38 2.96 -14.10
C HIS A 46 -9.16 4.48 -14.03
N PHE A 47 -9.14 5.05 -12.83
CA PHE A 47 -8.92 6.48 -12.67
C PHE A 47 -7.42 6.80 -12.73
N ASP A 48 -7.05 7.71 -13.61
CA ASP A 48 -5.67 8.13 -13.87
C ASP A 48 -5.53 9.66 -13.83
N HIS A 49 -4.35 10.17 -14.16
CA HIS A 49 -4.09 11.61 -14.20
C HIS A 49 -4.90 12.36 -15.26
N ALA A 50 -5.24 11.72 -16.38
CA ALA A 50 -5.98 12.36 -17.46
C ALA A 50 -7.44 12.55 -17.05
N LEU A 51 -8.03 11.54 -16.43
CA LEU A 51 -9.40 11.57 -15.92
C LEU A 51 -9.58 12.55 -14.76
N ALA A 52 -8.56 12.75 -13.92
CA ALA A 52 -8.63 13.70 -12.81
C ALA A 52 -8.82 15.15 -13.24
N LYS A 53 -8.29 15.54 -14.40
CA LYS A 53 -8.21 16.93 -14.82
C LYS A 53 -9.57 17.59 -15.08
N ASP A 54 -10.51 16.84 -15.64
CA ASP A 54 -11.77 17.39 -16.19
C ASP A 54 -12.99 17.13 -15.30
N LEU A 55 -12.77 16.69 -14.06
CA LEU A 55 -13.86 16.32 -13.17
C LEU A 55 -14.68 17.49 -12.66
N ILE A 56 -14.02 18.57 -12.24
CA ILE A 56 -14.68 19.74 -11.65
C ILE A 56 -14.37 20.98 -12.47
N GLY A 57 -15.40 21.53 -13.11
CA GLY A 57 -15.28 22.76 -13.89
C GLY A 57 -14.73 23.93 -13.05
N GLY A 58 -13.52 24.40 -13.38
CA GLY A 58 -12.84 25.49 -12.67
C GLY A 58 -11.96 25.07 -11.48
N HIS A 59 -11.90 23.77 -11.17
CA HIS A 59 -11.06 23.21 -10.10
C HIS A 59 -10.31 21.98 -10.64
N PRO A 60 -9.18 22.17 -11.36
CA PRO A 60 -8.42 21.04 -11.87
C PRO A 60 -7.86 20.23 -10.71
N GLU A 61 -8.27 18.97 -10.62
CA GLU A 61 -7.66 18.01 -9.70
C GLU A 61 -6.37 17.46 -10.33
N THR A 62 -5.39 17.13 -9.50
CA THR A 62 -4.16 16.50 -9.94
C THR A 62 -3.96 15.22 -9.17
N LEU A 63 -3.81 14.12 -9.91
CA LEU A 63 -3.43 12.84 -9.34
C LEU A 63 -1.99 12.51 -9.72
N HIS A 64 -1.12 12.46 -8.72
CA HIS A 64 0.29 12.13 -8.87
C HIS A 64 0.59 10.84 -8.09
N PRO A 65 1.41 9.90 -8.62
CA PRO A 65 1.68 8.62 -7.95
C PRO A 65 2.33 8.77 -6.57
N CYS A 66 3.05 9.87 -6.34
CA CYS A 66 3.65 10.24 -5.05
C CYS A 66 2.82 11.20 -4.19
N GLY A 67 1.52 11.31 -4.47
CA GLY A 67 0.61 12.16 -3.72
C GLY A 67 0.65 13.65 -4.07
N CYS A 68 -0.54 14.26 -4.12
CA CYS A 68 -0.74 15.70 -4.20
C CYS A 68 -1.59 16.21 -3.04
N ASN A 69 -1.13 17.27 -2.36
CA ASN A 69 -2.00 17.98 -1.45
C ASN A 69 -3.03 18.77 -2.27
N ALA A 70 -4.21 18.18 -2.48
CA ALA A 70 -5.39 18.74 -3.14
C ALA A 70 -5.12 19.96 -4.06
N GLY A 71 -4.81 19.72 -5.33
CA GLY A 71 -4.65 20.77 -6.34
C GLY A 71 -3.45 20.58 -7.27
N ASP A 72 -3.03 21.68 -7.89
CA ASP A 72 -2.02 21.77 -8.95
C ASP A 72 -0.69 21.06 -8.66
N VAL A 73 0.02 20.65 -9.72
CA VAL A 73 1.32 19.95 -9.69
C VAL A 73 2.35 20.60 -8.78
N ALA A 74 2.30 21.94 -8.64
CA ALA A 74 3.20 22.70 -7.80
C ALA A 74 3.11 22.36 -6.30
N ASN A 75 1.98 21.79 -5.87
CA ASN A 75 1.71 21.41 -4.49
C ASN A 75 1.90 19.91 -4.23
N CYS A 76 2.31 19.14 -5.24
CA CYS A 76 2.53 17.71 -5.06
C CYS A 76 3.83 17.45 -4.31
N ALA A 77 3.78 16.57 -3.30
CA ALA A 77 4.92 16.28 -2.44
C ALA A 77 6.11 15.75 -3.25
N GLY A 78 5.85 14.88 -4.23
CA GLY A 78 6.83 14.38 -5.19
C GLY A 78 7.51 15.46 -6.06
N VAL A 79 6.91 16.65 -6.17
CA VAL A 79 7.41 17.75 -7.02
C VAL A 79 8.14 18.81 -6.20
N ALA A 80 7.63 19.11 -5.00
CA ALA A 80 8.10 20.20 -4.15
C ALA A 80 9.04 19.77 -3.01
N HIS A 81 8.90 18.53 -2.51
CA HIS A 81 9.55 18.06 -1.28
C HIS A 81 10.43 16.83 -1.46
N ALA A 82 10.17 15.98 -2.46
CA ALA A 82 10.94 14.75 -2.72
C ALA A 82 12.19 14.99 -3.60
N SER A 83 12.97 16.04 -3.34
CA SER A 83 14.15 16.36 -4.15
C SER A 83 15.34 15.43 -3.89
N GLY A 84 15.51 14.90 -2.68
CA GLY A 84 16.59 14.00 -2.31
C GLY A 84 16.13 12.57 -2.05
N PHE A 85 17.01 11.62 -2.34
CA PHE A 85 16.80 10.19 -2.07
C PHE A 85 16.81 9.95 -0.55
N GLY A 86 15.72 9.40 0.00
CA GLY A 86 15.53 9.22 1.44
C GLY A 86 14.93 10.45 2.15
N GLU A 87 14.55 11.50 1.43
CA GLU A 87 13.92 12.73 1.98
C GLU A 87 12.39 12.68 1.95
N THR A 88 11.79 11.61 1.42
CA THR A 88 10.33 11.42 1.35
C THR A 88 9.64 11.33 2.73
N THR A 89 10.42 11.30 3.82
CA THR A 89 9.93 11.42 5.19
C THR A 89 10.24 12.81 5.77
N LEU A 90 9.21 13.59 6.05
CA LEU A 90 9.35 14.92 6.67
C LEU A 90 10.04 14.80 8.03
N GLY A 91 11.30 15.23 8.12
CA GLY A 91 12.02 15.44 9.38
C GLY A 91 13.26 14.58 9.60
N THR A 92 13.50 13.55 8.77
CA THR A 92 14.70 12.71 8.87
C THR A 92 15.10 12.16 7.51
N THR A 93 16.41 12.08 7.23
CA THR A 93 16.89 11.28 6.10
C THR A 93 16.92 9.81 6.55
N ILE A 94 16.14 8.96 5.88
CA ILE A 94 16.22 7.51 6.06
C ILE A 94 17.19 6.93 5.03
N THR A 95 17.87 5.82 5.37
CA THR A 95 18.60 5.04 4.36
C THR A 95 17.59 4.12 3.66
N PRO A 96 17.35 4.30 2.35
CA PRO A 96 16.42 3.47 1.62
C PRO A 96 16.81 1.99 1.64
N PRO A 97 15.84 1.06 1.65
CA PRO A 97 16.13 -0.36 1.59
C PRO A 97 16.74 -0.74 0.23
N VAL A 98 17.55 -1.80 0.25
CA VAL A 98 18.17 -2.37 -0.95
C VAL A 98 17.42 -3.65 -1.31
N TRP A 99 16.89 -3.70 -2.52
CA TRP A 99 16.14 -4.83 -3.07
C TRP A 99 16.90 -5.43 -4.24
N SER A 100 16.93 -6.76 -4.34
CA SER A 100 17.56 -7.45 -5.47
C SER A 100 16.52 -7.81 -6.53
N MET A 101 16.87 -7.72 -7.80
CA MET A 101 15.99 -8.17 -8.89
C MET A 101 15.60 -9.65 -8.75
N GLY A 102 14.34 -9.98 -9.02
CA GLY A 102 13.78 -11.32 -8.88
C GLY A 102 13.53 -11.76 -7.43
N SER A 103 13.83 -10.91 -6.43
CA SER A 103 13.56 -11.23 -5.03
C SER A 103 12.12 -10.91 -4.64
N VAL A 104 11.70 -11.49 -3.52
CA VAL A 104 10.44 -11.15 -2.84
C VAL A 104 10.75 -10.12 -1.76
N GLN A 105 10.02 -9.00 -1.75
CA GLN A 105 10.20 -7.91 -0.81
C GLN A 105 8.94 -7.65 -0.02
N GLU A 106 9.11 -7.38 1.28
CA GLU A 106 8.00 -7.04 2.17
C GLU A 106 7.65 -5.55 2.02
N THR A 107 6.35 -5.25 1.98
CA THR A 107 5.81 -3.89 1.99
C THR A 107 4.87 -3.73 3.18
N ALA A 108 4.76 -2.51 3.69
CA ALA A 108 3.91 -2.20 4.82
C ALA A 108 3.29 -0.82 4.69
N TRP A 109 2.05 -0.69 5.15
CA TRP A 109 1.36 0.58 5.30
C TRP A 109 0.33 0.48 6.43
N ASN A 110 -0.11 1.62 6.96
CA ASN A 110 -1.20 1.69 7.93
C ASN A 110 -2.23 2.74 7.50
N ALA A 111 -3.42 2.67 8.10
CA ALA A 111 -4.52 3.58 7.78
C ALA A 111 -4.93 4.38 9.02
N TRP A 112 -5.04 5.70 8.85
CA TRP A 112 -5.75 6.51 9.84
C TRP A 112 -7.27 6.27 9.75
N ALA A 113 -7.84 6.44 8.58
CA ALA A 113 -9.22 6.06 8.33
C ALA A 113 -9.23 4.86 7.37
N ASN A 114 -9.86 3.76 7.79
CA ASN A 114 -10.05 2.62 6.93
C ASN A 114 -11.30 2.82 6.06
N HIS A 115 -11.10 2.90 4.75
CA HIS A 115 -12.15 2.95 3.73
C HIS A 115 -12.21 1.66 2.89
N ALA A 116 -11.51 0.61 3.35
CA ALA A 116 -11.43 -0.69 2.71
C ALA A 116 -11.08 -0.62 1.21
N GLY A 117 -11.45 -1.61 0.40
CA GLY A 117 -11.04 -1.64 -1.02
C GLY A 117 -9.69 -2.34 -1.18
N GLY A 118 -8.73 -1.71 -1.87
CA GLY A 118 -7.44 -2.36 -2.10
C GLY A 118 -6.41 -1.54 -2.85
N HIS A 119 -5.19 -2.07 -2.84
CA HIS A 119 -3.97 -1.34 -3.15
C HIS A 119 -3.08 -2.07 -4.15
N ILE A 120 -2.12 -1.32 -4.70
CA ILE A 120 -1.09 -1.78 -5.63
C ILE A 120 0.21 -1.00 -5.43
N TYR A 121 1.32 -1.58 -5.88
CA TYR A 121 2.63 -0.95 -5.89
C TYR A 121 3.22 -0.88 -7.29
N THR A 122 3.89 0.23 -7.59
CA THR A 122 4.58 0.46 -8.87
C THR A 122 5.96 1.08 -8.62
N LEU A 123 6.91 0.84 -9.51
CA LEU A 123 8.26 1.42 -9.45
C LEU A 123 8.50 2.40 -10.59
N CYS A 124 9.28 3.44 -10.33
CA CYS A 124 9.83 4.30 -11.37
C CYS A 124 11.32 4.53 -11.11
N LYS A 125 12.17 4.35 -12.11
CA LYS A 125 13.60 4.63 -11.98
C LYS A 125 13.79 6.11 -11.65
N LYS A 126 14.53 6.42 -10.58
CA LYS A 126 14.65 7.80 -10.06
C LYS A 126 15.20 8.76 -11.11
N SER A 127 16.16 8.33 -11.92
CA SER A 127 16.69 9.15 -13.02
C SER A 127 15.61 9.53 -14.04
N THR A 128 14.66 8.64 -14.33
CA THR A 128 13.54 8.90 -15.24
C THR A 128 12.52 9.82 -14.58
N PHE A 129 12.16 9.55 -13.33
CA PHE A 129 11.28 10.41 -12.53
C PHE A 129 11.78 11.86 -12.47
N ASP A 130 13.06 12.05 -12.13
CA ASP A 130 13.68 13.37 -12.04
C ASP A 130 13.78 14.05 -13.42
N ALA A 131 14.01 13.27 -14.49
CA ALA A 131 14.05 13.77 -15.86
C ALA A 131 12.68 14.28 -16.33
N CYS A 132 11.57 13.64 -15.94
CA CYS A 132 10.22 14.14 -16.23
C CYS A 132 10.03 15.56 -15.71
N ARG A 133 10.39 15.82 -14.45
CA ARG A 133 10.32 17.16 -13.85
C ARG A 133 11.23 18.15 -14.60
N ALA A 134 12.48 17.76 -14.85
CA ALA A 134 13.48 18.65 -15.43
C ALA A 134 13.17 19.03 -16.90
N THR A 135 12.53 18.13 -17.64
CA THR A 135 12.23 18.31 -19.06
C THR A 135 10.91 19.05 -19.26
N GLU A 136 9.87 18.66 -18.51
CA GLU A 136 8.50 19.14 -18.79
C GLU A 136 8.14 20.40 -18.01
N LEU A 137 8.64 20.56 -16.77
CA LEU A 137 8.26 21.67 -15.90
C LEU A 137 9.29 22.82 -15.91
N PRO A 138 8.85 24.08 -15.84
CA PRO A 138 9.74 25.21 -15.59
C PRO A 138 10.34 25.14 -14.17
N THR A 139 11.42 25.90 -13.93
CA THR A 139 12.09 25.99 -12.62
C THR A 139 11.13 26.28 -11.47
N LYS A 140 10.07 27.07 -11.72
CA LYS A 140 8.98 27.31 -10.77
C LYS A 140 7.72 26.58 -11.28
N PRO A 141 7.33 25.43 -10.72
CA PRO A 141 6.17 24.68 -11.19
C PRO A 141 4.85 25.48 -11.21
N SER A 142 4.71 26.49 -10.34
CA SER A 142 3.52 27.34 -10.28
C SER A 142 3.27 28.21 -11.51
N ILE A 143 4.25 28.33 -12.43
CA ILE A 143 4.09 29.04 -13.71
C ILE A 143 4.01 28.09 -14.91
N ALA A 144 3.96 26.78 -14.69
CA ALA A 144 3.85 25.80 -15.76
C ALA A 144 2.55 26.01 -16.55
N THR A 145 2.61 25.90 -17.89
CA THR A 145 1.40 25.85 -18.70
C THR A 145 0.66 24.54 -18.46
N GLU A 146 -0.59 24.50 -18.90
CA GLU A 146 -1.40 23.28 -18.80
C GLU A 146 -0.80 22.12 -19.59
N GLU A 147 -0.27 22.39 -20.78
CA GLU A 147 0.41 21.37 -21.58
C GLU A 147 1.64 20.82 -20.85
N GLN A 148 2.42 21.67 -20.18
CA GLN A 148 3.60 21.25 -19.42
C GLN A 148 3.22 20.38 -18.22
N LYS A 149 2.15 20.73 -17.50
CA LYS A 149 1.64 19.92 -16.38
C LYS A 149 1.18 18.56 -16.85
N ASN A 150 0.45 18.51 -17.97
CA ASN A 150 -0.02 17.27 -18.57
C ASN A 150 1.14 16.38 -19.03
N ALA A 151 2.12 16.95 -19.74
CA ALA A 151 3.29 16.21 -20.22
C ALA A 151 4.11 15.65 -19.05
N TYR A 152 4.28 16.44 -17.98
CA TYR A 152 4.92 15.99 -16.75
C TYR A 152 4.18 14.79 -16.13
N LEU A 153 2.86 14.92 -15.92
CA LEU A 153 2.06 13.86 -15.30
C LEU A 153 2.08 12.59 -16.15
N GLN A 154 1.91 12.71 -17.47
CA GLN A 154 2.00 11.57 -18.38
C GLN A 154 3.37 10.87 -18.26
N CYS A 155 4.47 11.61 -18.32
CA CYS A 155 5.83 11.06 -18.20
C CYS A 155 6.03 10.29 -16.89
N VAL A 156 5.55 10.84 -15.77
CA VAL A 156 5.66 10.19 -14.45
C VAL A 156 4.80 8.93 -14.40
N TRP A 157 3.55 8.99 -14.86
CA TRP A 157 2.64 7.86 -14.86
C TRP A 157 3.14 6.72 -15.75
N ASP A 158 3.61 7.02 -16.97
CA ASP A 158 4.20 6.01 -17.87
C ASP A 158 5.37 5.28 -17.20
N CYS A 159 6.22 6.01 -16.48
CA CYS A 159 7.33 5.41 -15.76
C CYS A 159 6.86 4.41 -14.69
N PHE A 160 5.84 4.76 -13.91
CA PHE A 160 5.31 3.89 -12.87
C PHE A 160 4.54 2.69 -13.44
N GLU A 161 3.62 2.93 -14.37
CA GLU A 161 2.79 1.87 -14.96
C GLU A 161 3.59 0.84 -15.75
N SER A 162 4.75 1.25 -16.31
CA SER A 162 5.67 0.31 -16.94
C SER A 162 6.34 -0.68 -15.98
N ASN A 163 6.32 -0.42 -14.67
CA ASN A 163 6.89 -1.31 -13.65
C ASN A 163 5.91 -1.56 -12.49
N THR A 164 4.71 -2.02 -12.83
CA THR A 164 3.75 -2.53 -11.84
C THR A 164 4.27 -3.80 -11.19
N LEU A 165 4.28 -3.84 -9.86
CA LEU A 165 4.81 -4.97 -9.11
C LEU A 165 3.77 -6.08 -8.97
N GLU A 166 4.21 -7.31 -9.24
CA GLU A 166 3.39 -8.50 -8.98
C GLU A 166 3.41 -8.85 -7.51
N TRP A 167 2.30 -9.39 -7.02
CA TRP A 167 2.26 -9.95 -5.68
C TRP A 167 2.98 -11.28 -5.64
N ALA A 168 3.75 -11.49 -4.58
CA ALA A 168 4.20 -12.84 -4.31
C ALA A 168 2.96 -13.73 -4.02
N THR A 169 3.06 -15.00 -4.37
CA THR A 169 2.04 -15.99 -3.99
C THR A 169 2.31 -16.53 -2.59
N PRO A 170 1.28 -16.64 -1.73
CA PRO A 170 1.44 -17.34 -0.46
C PRO A 170 1.92 -18.77 -0.71
N GLN A 171 2.95 -19.18 0.02
CA GLN A 171 3.37 -20.59 0.05
C GLN A 171 3.01 -21.14 1.43
N GLU A 172 2.47 -22.36 1.48
CA GLU A 172 2.21 -23.07 2.74
C GLU A 172 3.51 -23.03 3.57
N ASP A 173 3.43 -22.43 4.76
CA ASP A 173 4.50 -22.27 5.76
C ASP A 173 5.58 -21.18 5.55
N GLU A 174 5.56 -20.39 4.47
CA GLU A 174 6.57 -19.31 4.30
C GLU A 174 6.03 -17.93 4.66
N TRP A 175 4.94 -17.51 4.03
CA TRP A 175 4.35 -16.19 4.25
C TRP A 175 2.95 -16.09 3.64
N SER A 176 2.16 -15.18 4.18
CA SER A 176 0.91 -14.68 3.61
C SER A 176 0.76 -13.21 3.97
N GLN A 177 -0.25 -12.52 3.43
CA GLN A 177 -0.64 -11.19 3.91
C GLN A 177 -0.87 -11.25 5.43
N LYS A 178 -0.45 -10.23 6.17
CA LYS A 178 -0.64 -10.17 7.63
C LYS A 178 -1.05 -8.76 8.06
N ILE A 179 -1.73 -8.69 9.19
CA ILE A 179 -1.86 -7.45 9.95
C ILE A 179 -1.06 -7.56 11.23
N GLN A 180 -0.18 -6.59 11.46
CA GLN A 180 0.70 -6.52 12.62
C GLN A 180 0.18 -5.48 13.59
N PHE A 181 0.17 -5.82 14.88
CA PHE A 181 -0.20 -4.89 15.93
C PHE A 181 1.02 -4.07 16.35
N GLN A 182 0.95 -2.77 16.14
CA GLN A 182 1.99 -1.78 16.44
C GLN A 182 3.34 -2.17 15.82
N ASP A 183 4.44 -1.67 16.39
CA ASP A 183 5.80 -2.03 15.99
C ASP A 183 6.27 -3.34 16.66
N ASP A 184 5.37 -4.31 16.85
CA ASP A 184 5.66 -5.62 17.42
C ASP A 184 5.60 -6.69 16.33
N HIS A 185 6.74 -6.98 15.70
CA HIS A 185 6.86 -7.97 14.63
C HIS A 185 6.49 -9.40 15.06
N CYS A 186 6.33 -9.66 16.36
CA CYS A 186 5.90 -10.93 16.89
C CYS A 186 4.38 -11.03 17.11
N THR A 187 3.65 -9.92 17.03
CA THR A 187 2.20 -9.87 17.31
C THR A 187 1.44 -9.53 16.03
N TYR A 188 0.95 -10.56 15.35
CA TYR A 188 0.25 -10.43 14.08
C TYR A 188 -0.81 -11.51 13.86
N ALA A 189 -1.79 -11.20 13.01
CA ALA A 189 -2.71 -12.15 12.43
C ALA A 189 -2.33 -12.41 10.97
N THR A 190 -2.22 -13.68 10.59
CA THR A 190 -2.01 -14.07 9.20
C THR A 190 -3.36 -14.15 8.49
N MET A 191 -3.43 -13.55 7.30
CA MET A 191 -4.65 -13.38 6.53
C MET A 191 -4.53 -14.14 5.20
N GLU A 192 -5.60 -14.79 4.76
CA GLU A 192 -5.78 -15.26 3.40
C GLU A 192 -5.97 -14.03 2.49
N PRO A 193 -5.06 -13.78 1.53
CA PRO A 193 -5.16 -12.59 0.71
C PRO A 193 -6.28 -12.73 -0.30
N LEU A 194 -7.01 -11.63 -0.50
CA LEU A 194 -7.97 -11.49 -1.58
C LEU A 194 -7.39 -10.62 -2.68
N THR A 195 -7.77 -10.91 -3.92
CA THR A 195 -7.29 -10.17 -5.10
C THR A 195 -8.42 -9.87 -6.07
N LYS A 196 -8.27 -8.78 -6.82
CA LYS A 196 -9.16 -8.37 -7.90
C LYS A 196 -8.34 -7.94 -9.11
N ILE A 197 -8.78 -8.28 -10.31
CA ILE A 197 -8.15 -7.75 -11.53
C ILE A 197 -8.74 -6.35 -11.79
N GLY A 198 -7.87 -5.35 -11.86
CA GLY A 198 -8.23 -3.96 -12.15
C GLY A 198 -8.56 -3.73 -13.62
N LYS A 199 -9.02 -2.52 -13.93
CA LYS A 199 -9.27 -2.09 -15.32
C LYS A 199 -7.98 -1.83 -16.10
N ASP A 200 -6.90 -1.58 -15.37
CA ASP A 200 -5.52 -1.55 -15.85
C ASP A 200 -4.99 -2.95 -16.22
N GLY A 201 -5.74 -4.03 -15.92
CA GLY A 201 -5.33 -5.41 -16.18
C GLY A 201 -4.38 -5.99 -15.13
N HIS A 202 -4.04 -5.22 -14.10
CA HIS A 202 -3.16 -5.67 -13.02
C HIS A 202 -3.93 -6.32 -11.88
N ILE A 203 -3.23 -7.11 -11.07
CA ILE A 203 -3.81 -7.72 -9.88
C ILE A 203 -3.69 -6.72 -8.72
N TRP A 204 -4.84 -6.32 -8.18
CA TRP A 204 -4.97 -5.50 -7.00
C TRP A 204 -5.15 -6.36 -5.76
N ARG A 205 -4.58 -5.94 -4.64
CA ARG A 205 -4.71 -6.63 -3.36
C ARG A 205 -5.73 -5.94 -2.49
N PHE A 206 -6.67 -6.70 -1.95
CA PHE A 206 -7.61 -6.14 -0.96
C PHE A 206 -6.89 -5.70 0.31
N THR A 207 -7.40 -4.65 0.94
CA THR A 207 -7.05 -4.35 2.33
C THR A 207 -7.60 -5.47 3.22
N PRO A 208 -6.81 -6.10 4.10
CA PRO A 208 -7.27 -7.21 4.96
C PRO A 208 -8.23 -6.79 6.07
N ILE A 209 -8.52 -5.49 6.17
CA ILE A 209 -9.51 -4.90 7.05
C ILE A 209 -10.65 -4.37 6.16
N PRO A 210 -11.63 -5.22 5.80
CA PRO A 210 -12.77 -4.86 4.97
C PRO A 210 -13.71 -3.91 5.72
N ASP A 211 -14.63 -3.31 4.98
CA ASP A 211 -15.80 -2.67 5.57
C ASP A 211 -17.00 -3.62 5.59
N SER A 212 -17.89 -3.41 6.57
CA SER A 212 -19.16 -4.14 6.70
C SER A 212 -20.01 -4.14 5.42
N LEU A 213 -20.07 -3.04 4.66
CA LEU A 213 -20.79 -2.97 3.37
C LEU A 213 -19.98 -3.59 2.22
N GLN A 214 -18.67 -3.77 2.38
CA GLN A 214 -17.86 -4.52 1.42
C GLN A 214 -18.12 -6.01 1.53
N VAL A 215 -18.51 -6.49 2.72
CA VAL A 215 -18.80 -7.90 2.97
C VAL A 215 -20.29 -8.22 2.82
N THR A 216 -21.16 -7.34 3.30
CA THR A 216 -22.61 -7.54 3.24
C THR A 216 -23.22 -6.99 1.94
N ASN A 217 -24.51 -7.27 1.70
CA ASN A 217 -25.28 -6.72 0.58
C ASN A 217 -24.72 -7.02 -0.83
N GLY A 218 -24.00 -8.14 -0.99
CA GLY A 218 -23.44 -8.55 -2.28
C GLY A 218 -22.14 -7.83 -2.66
N GLY A 219 -21.46 -7.22 -1.67
CA GLY A 219 -20.09 -6.74 -1.83
C GLY A 219 -19.09 -7.89 -2.06
N GLU A 220 -17.88 -7.53 -2.46
CA GLU A 220 -16.83 -8.48 -2.89
C GLU A 220 -15.79 -8.82 -1.80
N GLY A 221 -15.99 -8.34 -0.57
CA GLY A 221 -15.13 -8.63 0.58
C GLY A 221 -15.53 -9.92 1.33
N LYS A 222 -14.63 -10.42 2.17
CA LYS A 222 -14.90 -11.46 3.18
C LYS A 222 -14.81 -10.85 4.57
N CYS A 223 -15.54 -11.40 5.53
CA CYS A 223 -15.35 -11.03 6.94
C CYS A 223 -13.89 -11.22 7.34
N MET A 224 -13.35 -10.36 8.21
CA MET A 224 -11.95 -10.53 8.65
C MET A 224 -11.69 -11.92 9.21
N TRP A 225 -12.57 -12.41 10.10
CA TRP A 225 -12.44 -13.72 10.71
C TRP A 225 -12.45 -14.90 9.71
N ASP A 226 -13.10 -14.73 8.57
CA ASP A 226 -13.08 -15.74 7.50
C ASP A 226 -11.77 -15.73 6.73
N SER A 227 -11.03 -14.62 6.80
CA SER A 227 -9.72 -14.46 6.18
C SER A 227 -8.57 -14.77 7.16
N VAL A 228 -8.79 -14.77 8.47
CA VAL A 228 -7.73 -15.16 9.43
C VAL A 228 -7.39 -16.64 9.26
N THR A 229 -6.13 -16.95 8.97
CA THR A 229 -5.63 -18.33 8.90
C THR A 229 -4.95 -18.75 10.20
N SER A 230 -4.26 -17.83 10.88
CA SER A 230 -3.63 -18.08 12.17
C SER A 230 -3.32 -16.79 12.93
N PHE A 231 -3.07 -16.93 14.23
CA PHE A 231 -2.47 -15.89 15.07
C PHE A 231 -1.06 -16.30 15.48
N SER A 232 -0.13 -15.34 15.44
CA SER A 232 1.26 -15.59 15.82
C SER A 232 1.42 -16.03 17.27
N ASN A 233 0.59 -15.50 18.17
CA ASN A 233 0.59 -15.80 19.59
C ASN A 233 -0.78 -15.43 20.23
N PRO A 234 -1.03 -15.77 21.52
CA PRO A 234 -2.27 -15.42 22.21
C PRO A 234 -2.54 -13.92 22.31
N LYS A 235 -1.51 -13.08 22.52
CA LYS A 235 -1.64 -11.61 22.54
C LYS A 235 -2.18 -11.11 21.20
N ALA A 236 -1.69 -11.62 20.07
CA ALA A 236 -2.18 -11.21 18.75
C ALA A 236 -3.68 -11.48 18.58
N LYS A 237 -4.16 -12.62 19.08
CA LYS A 237 -5.59 -12.94 19.09
C LYS A 237 -6.38 -12.02 20.02
N ASP A 238 -5.87 -11.75 21.21
CA ASP A 238 -6.55 -10.90 22.20
C ASP A 238 -6.68 -9.45 21.70
N GLU A 239 -5.61 -8.88 21.14
CA GLU A 239 -5.63 -7.55 20.53
C GLU A 239 -6.52 -7.51 19.29
N PHE A 240 -6.47 -8.54 18.44
CA PHE A 240 -7.37 -8.64 17.28
C PHE A 240 -8.84 -8.66 17.72
N VAL A 241 -9.19 -9.45 18.74
CA VAL A 241 -10.57 -9.50 19.26
C VAL A 241 -10.97 -8.16 19.88
N SER A 242 -10.04 -7.48 20.57
CA SER A 242 -10.28 -6.16 21.14
C SER A 242 -10.60 -5.12 20.05
N SER A 243 -9.79 -5.08 18.99
CA SER A 243 -9.93 -4.13 17.88
C SER A 243 -11.09 -4.45 16.95
N PHE A 244 -11.25 -5.72 16.57
CA PHE A 244 -12.11 -6.14 15.46
C PHE A 244 -13.35 -6.95 15.89
N GLY A 245 -13.46 -7.27 17.19
CA GLY A 245 -14.53 -8.09 17.73
C GLY A 245 -14.27 -9.59 17.60
N ASN A 246 -15.14 -10.39 18.23
CA ASN A 246 -15.04 -11.85 18.16
C ASN A 246 -15.65 -12.42 16.86
N GLN A 247 -15.39 -13.69 16.58
CA GLN A 247 -15.80 -14.40 15.35
C GLN A 247 -17.30 -14.31 15.01
N ASN A 248 -18.17 -14.04 15.98
CA ASN A 248 -19.61 -13.90 15.72
C ASN A 248 -19.99 -12.53 15.15
N PHE A 249 -19.06 -11.57 15.09
CA PHE A 249 -19.28 -10.22 14.60
C PHE A 249 -18.33 -9.93 13.43
N CYS A 250 -18.91 -9.87 12.23
CA CYS A 250 -18.20 -9.58 11.00
C CYS A 250 -17.97 -8.07 10.86
N ASP A 251 -16.74 -7.60 11.11
CA ASP A 251 -16.24 -6.26 10.77
C ASP A 251 -16.90 -5.06 11.49
N TRP A 252 -17.46 -5.29 12.68
CA TRP A 252 -18.06 -4.25 13.55
C TRP A 252 -17.24 -3.97 14.83
N GLY A 253 -15.95 -4.25 14.81
CA GLY A 253 -15.07 -3.97 15.94
C GLY A 253 -14.87 -2.47 16.20
N ALA A 254 -14.36 -2.16 17.39
CA ALA A 254 -14.13 -0.78 17.81
C ALA A 254 -13.20 -0.01 16.86
N ASP A 255 -12.22 -0.71 16.28
CA ASP A 255 -11.16 -0.10 15.47
C ASP A 255 -11.34 -0.38 13.96
N SER A 256 -12.45 -1.00 13.53
CA SER A 256 -12.68 -1.35 12.10
C SER A 256 -12.53 -0.16 11.16
N HIS A 257 -12.98 1.03 11.57
CA HIS A 257 -12.86 2.27 10.79
C HIS A 257 -11.57 3.04 11.07
N ALA A 258 -10.91 2.77 12.19
CA ALA A 258 -9.83 3.58 12.75
C ALA A 258 -8.67 2.70 13.27
N PRO A 259 -8.07 1.84 12.42
CA PRO A 259 -7.13 0.81 12.87
C PRO A 259 -5.69 1.37 13.01
N TYR A 260 -5.51 2.47 13.74
CA TYR A 260 -4.22 3.19 13.84
C TYR A 260 -3.06 2.33 14.33
N ASP A 261 -3.37 1.36 15.21
CA ASP A 261 -2.41 0.42 15.78
C ASP A 261 -2.14 -0.79 14.88
N TRP A 262 -2.76 -0.90 13.69
CA TRP A 262 -2.59 -2.05 12.83
C TRP A 262 -1.93 -1.68 11.51
N HIS A 263 -0.86 -2.41 11.19
CA HIS A 263 -0.11 -2.26 9.96
C HIS A 263 -0.45 -3.42 9.02
N VAL A 264 -0.79 -3.10 7.77
CA VAL A 264 -1.01 -4.07 6.70
C VAL A 264 0.33 -4.39 6.05
N PHE A 265 0.68 -5.67 6.03
CA PHE A 265 1.89 -6.18 5.41
C PHE A 265 1.57 -7.13 4.27
N ASP A 266 2.28 -6.98 3.17
CA ASP A 266 2.20 -7.87 2.01
C ASP A 266 3.60 -8.12 1.43
N LYS A 267 3.69 -8.94 0.37
CA LYS A 267 4.94 -9.12 -0.35
C LYS A 267 4.77 -8.98 -1.85
N VAL A 268 5.75 -8.32 -2.46
CA VAL A 268 5.83 -8.06 -3.89
C VAL A 268 7.06 -8.75 -4.49
N ILE A 269 6.99 -9.09 -5.77
CA ILE A 269 8.09 -9.63 -6.55
C ILE A 269 8.75 -8.48 -7.30
N ILE A 270 10.07 -8.35 -7.17
CA ILE A 270 10.84 -7.36 -7.93
C ILE A 270 11.11 -7.90 -9.33
N PRO A 271 10.74 -7.18 -10.42
CA PRO A 271 10.97 -7.63 -11.78
C PRO A 271 12.46 -7.92 -12.04
N THR A 272 12.72 -8.92 -12.87
CA THR A 272 14.08 -9.42 -13.16
C THR A 272 14.82 -8.60 -14.22
N ASP A 273 14.10 -7.75 -14.94
CA ASP A 273 14.52 -6.98 -16.11
C ASP A 273 14.66 -5.48 -15.83
N LEU A 274 14.64 -5.09 -14.55
CA LEU A 274 14.99 -3.74 -14.14
C LEU A 274 16.46 -3.42 -14.39
N GLU A 275 16.80 -2.14 -14.34
CA GLU A 275 18.18 -1.70 -14.29
C GLU A 275 18.59 -1.50 -12.82
N GLU A 276 19.88 -1.65 -12.51
CA GLU A 276 20.37 -1.27 -11.17
C GLU A 276 20.24 0.24 -10.95
N GLY A 277 20.04 0.65 -9.70
CA GLY A 277 20.09 2.04 -9.27
C GLY A 277 18.99 2.44 -8.29
N GLU A 278 18.76 3.74 -8.20
CA GLU A 278 17.75 4.35 -7.34
C GLU A 278 16.38 4.34 -8.02
N TYR A 279 15.34 4.01 -7.25
CA TYR A 279 13.97 3.95 -7.69
C TYR A 279 13.05 4.63 -6.68
N VAL A 280 11.93 5.13 -7.19
CA VAL A 280 10.80 5.60 -6.39
C VAL A 280 9.72 4.52 -6.46
N LEU A 281 9.25 4.07 -5.30
CA LEU A 281 8.13 3.15 -5.12
C LEU A 281 6.88 3.95 -4.84
N SER A 282 5.83 3.76 -5.63
CA SER A 282 4.50 4.33 -5.41
C SER A 282 3.60 3.27 -4.80
N TRP A 283 2.90 3.64 -3.72
CA TRP A 283 1.74 2.93 -3.18
C TRP A 283 0.48 3.68 -3.61
N ARG A 284 -0.48 2.95 -4.20
CA ARG A 284 -1.80 3.47 -4.55
C ARG A 284 -2.88 2.63 -3.89
N TRP A 285 -3.87 3.28 -3.30
CA TRP A 285 -5.04 2.65 -2.68
C TRP A 285 -6.34 3.24 -3.22
N ASP A 286 -7.16 2.38 -3.84
CA ASP A 286 -8.49 2.72 -4.36
C ASP A 286 -9.53 2.29 -3.32
N ALA A 287 -10.21 3.26 -2.70
CA ALA A 287 -11.12 3.03 -1.58
C ALA A 287 -12.45 2.38 -2.00
N TYR A 288 -13.03 1.56 -1.12
CA TYR A 288 -14.36 0.98 -1.33
C TYR A 288 -15.49 1.85 -0.79
N MET A 289 -15.33 2.44 0.40
CA MET A 289 -16.40 3.19 1.07
C MET A 289 -16.48 4.66 0.66
N ALA A 290 -15.43 5.17 0.04
CA ALA A 290 -15.28 6.59 -0.23
C ALA A 290 -14.85 6.82 -1.66
N ASP A 291 -15.16 8.02 -2.15
CA ASP A 291 -14.76 8.51 -3.46
C ASP A 291 -13.31 8.98 -3.40
N GLN A 292 -12.43 8.12 -2.94
CA GLN A 292 -11.09 8.50 -2.51
C GLN A 292 -10.05 7.56 -3.07
N MET A 293 -8.97 8.16 -3.53
CA MET A 293 -7.75 7.45 -3.87
C MET A 293 -6.60 8.02 -3.08
N TRP A 294 -5.79 7.15 -2.52
CA TRP A 294 -4.65 7.53 -1.73
C TRP A 294 -3.37 7.13 -2.45
N THR A 295 -2.40 8.03 -2.45
CA THR A 295 -1.10 7.79 -3.07
C THR A 295 0.01 8.30 -2.16
N ASN A 296 1.11 7.56 -2.13
CA ASN A 296 2.34 7.95 -1.45
C ASN A 296 3.54 7.30 -2.13
N CYS A 297 4.73 7.89 -1.98
CA CYS A 297 5.96 7.30 -2.45
C CYS A 297 6.98 7.05 -1.34
N ALA A 298 7.85 6.09 -1.59
CA ALA A 298 9.06 5.80 -0.83
C ALA A 298 10.24 5.61 -1.79
N ASP A 299 11.46 5.76 -1.28
CA ASP A 299 12.68 5.52 -2.04
C ASP A 299 13.15 4.07 -1.83
N VAL A 300 13.70 3.43 -2.88
CA VAL A 300 14.32 2.08 -2.82
C VAL A 300 15.54 2.01 -3.75
N THR A 301 16.53 1.18 -3.41
CA THR A 301 17.66 0.88 -4.31
C THR A 301 17.52 -0.52 -4.87
N ILE A 302 17.56 -0.64 -6.21
CA ILE A 302 17.54 -1.92 -6.91
C ILE A 302 18.97 -2.36 -7.25
N THR A 303 19.28 -3.62 -6.97
CA THR A 303 20.56 -4.28 -7.26
C THR A 303 20.37 -5.51 -8.13
N ALA A 304 21.45 -5.99 -8.76
CA ALA A 304 21.47 -7.26 -9.47
C ALA A 304 20.90 -8.39 -8.60
N ALA A 305 20.33 -9.40 -9.27
CA ALA A 305 19.91 -10.62 -8.62
C ALA A 305 21.08 -11.18 -7.81
N SER A 306 20.93 -11.26 -6.49
CA SER A 306 21.90 -11.93 -5.65
C SER A 306 21.86 -13.42 -5.96
N ASN A 307 23.00 -14.02 -6.31
CA ASN A 307 23.15 -15.48 -6.19
C ASN A 307 22.79 -15.86 -4.74
N PRO A 308 22.01 -16.93 -4.49
CA PRO A 308 21.50 -17.25 -3.16
C PRO A 308 22.67 -17.46 -2.20
N SER A 309 23.03 -16.39 -1.50
CA SER A 309 24.11 -16.34 -0.52
C SER A 309 23.44 -15.93 0.75
N THR A 310 23.10 -16.94 1.54
CA THR A 310 22.67 -16.89 2.94
C THR A 310 21.65 -15.80 3.22
N ILE A 311 20.38 -16.21 3.29
CA ILE A 311 19.37 -15.52 4.10
C ILE A 311 20.08 -15.17 5.43
N LEU A 312 20.40 -13.90 5.63
CA LEU A 312 20.60 -13.40 6.97
C LEU A 312 19.22 -13.53 7.58
N ASN A 313 19.00 -14.63 8.30
CA ASN A 313 18.00 -14.66 9.33
C ASN A 313 18.43 -13.58 10.30
N ASP A 314 17.94 -12.36 10.12
CA ASP A 314 17.73 -11.43 11.23
C ASP A 314 16.63 -12.06 12.07
N GLY A 315 17.05 -13.11 12.79
CA GLY A 315 16.28 -13.75 13.82
C GLY A 315 16.19 -12.77 14.98
N ASP A 316 15.28 -11.81 14.89
CA ASP A 316 14.54 -11.48 16.09
C ASP A 316 13.64 -12.70 16.36
N GLU A 317 14.18 -13.64 17.12
CA GLU A 317 13.45 -14.81 17.56
C GLU A 317 12.30 -14.35 18.45
N CYS A 318 11.09 -14.36 17.89
CA CYS A 318 9.88 -14.25 18.68
C CYS A 318 9.87 -15.37 19.73
N PRO A 319 9.51 -15.08 21.00
CA PRO A 319 9.40 -16.11 22.01
C PRO A 319 8.41 -17.17 21.52
N SER A 320 8.92 -18.40 21.32
CA SER A 320 8.20 -19.49 20.67
C SER A 320 6.95 -19.87 21.47
N SER A 321 5.82 -19.26 21.14
CA SER A 321 4.50 -19.83 21.38
C SER A 321 4.07 -20.46 20.06
N PRO A 322 3.60 -21.72 20.04
CA PRO A 322 3.14 -22.32 18.80
C PRO A 322 2.01 -21.47 18.21
N PRO A 323 1.98 -21.25 16.88
CA PRO A 323 0.88 -20.55 16.22
C PRO A 323 -0.45 -21.19 16.60
N VAL A 324 -1.42 -20.38 17.00
CA VAL A 324 -2.76 -20.89 17.30
C VAL A 324 -3.49 -21.05 15.96
N LEU A 325 -3.53 -22.29 15.45
CA LEU A 325 -4.34 -22.62 14.28
C LEU A 325 -5.84 -22.51 14.61
N LEU A 326 -6.60 -21.85 13.74
CA LEU A 326 -8.05 -21.79 13.87
C LEU A 326 -8.69 -23.12 13.45
N PRO A 327 -9.81 -23.52 14.09
CA PRO A 327 -10.57 -24.69 13.64
C PRO A 327 -11.19 -24.43 12.25
N PRO A 328 -11.30 -25.47 11.39
CA PRO A 328 -11.83 -25.31 10.03
C PRO A 328 -13.28 -24.82 10.04
N THR A 329 -13.59 -23.87 9.14
CA THR A 329 -14.95 -23.35 8.94
C THR A 329 -15.91 -24.49 8.58
N PRO A 330 -17.03 -24.68 9.30
CA PRO A 330 -17.98 -25.74 8.98
C PRO A 330 -18.61 -25.50 7.59
N SER A 331 -18.57 -26.52 6.73
CA SER A 331 -19.18 -26.45 5.40
C SER A 331 -20.68 -26.17 5.50
N PRO A 332 -21.27 -25.38 4.56
CA PRO A 332 -22.70 -25.15 4.54
C PRO A 332 -23.44 -26.49 4.40
N GLN A 333 -24.22 -26.85 5.42
CA GLN A 333 -25.11 -27.99 5.36
C GLN A 333 -26.15 -27.74 4.27
N VAL A 334 -26.06 -28.52 3.19
CA VAL A 334 -27.14 -28.63 2.21
C VAL A 334 -28.32 -29.27 2.93
N THR A 335 -29.33 -28.47 3.27
CA THR A 335 -30.64 -28.97 3.70
C THR A 335 -31.29 -29.71 2.53
N PRO A 336 -31.65 -30.99 2.66
CA PRO A 336 -32.48 -31.66 1.67
C PRO A 336 -33.88 -31.04 1.65
N ALA A 337 -34.47 -30.98 0.45
CA ALA A 337 -35.78 -30.40 0.14
C ALA A 337 -36.95 -30.99 0.95
#